data_AF-A0A3N5TCV3-F1
#
_entry.id   AF-A0A3N5TCV3-F1
#
_cell.length_a   1.000
_cell.length_b   1.000
_cell.length_c   1.000
_cell.angle_alpha   90.00
_cell.angle_beta   90.00
_cell.angle_gamma   90.00
#
_symmetry.space_group_name_H-M   'P 1'
#
loop_
_entity.id
_entity.type
_entity.pdbx_description
1 polymer ?
#
loop_
_entity_poly.entity_id
_entity_poly.type
_entity_poly.pdbx_seq_one_letter_code
_entity_poly.pdbx_strand_id
1 'polypeptide(L)'
;MKNCFYIILAALLFTACSSVTDIYINSLSEEELKKIEDIEGAFLIYWNEDDPSQLDKIEKSISEMLATPILSKALKGKLLAMNAELYFYRGKQALSAEQLAISAQADPEGERLFLTKCIIEKDPATKIKILEEGYGKSESHTFIAVFLAELYFSQDNYKQAVAMYDEALRILPIRYRIYYQQNRDTAFQFMGQPAQPKDLTAITRVGVLNIEQTITTIIANTSYLDPVTSRKDIPAKELLISLYEHNYFQNSNLLLESPILRKDIAYLLLHVVVSLENDPILLTRAGEKYRDSGRRSPIADVAVSDYFFDAAFVLVEREIMELPDGTNFYPEKTLSGLDLMGILDRLRLRYRK
;
A
#
# COMPACT_ATOMS: atom_id res chain seq x y z
N MET A 1 92.11 -20.77 -35.43
CA MET A 1 90.85 -21.46 -35.79
C MET A 1 89.70 -20.60 -35.32
N LYS A 2 88.87 -20.18 -36.30
CA LYS A 2 87.49 -19.63 -36.25
C LYS A 2 86.93 -19.07 -34.93
N ASN A 3 86.55 -17.78 -34.99
CA ASN A 3 85.22 -17.18 -34.71
C ASN A 3 84.58 -17.44 -33.32
N CYS A 4 83.82 -16.58 -32.66
CA CYS A 4 83.28 -15.24 -32.88
C CYS A 4 82.48 -14.88 -31.60
N PHE A 5 82.28 -13.57 -31.38
CA PHE A 5 81.10 -12.96 -30.74
C PHE A 5 80.90 -12.94 -29.21
N TYR A 6 81.26 -11.77 -28.65
CA TYR A 6 80.47 -10.81 -27.86
C TYR A 6 79.19 -11.21 -27.06
N ILE A 7 79.24 -10.81 -25.77
CA ILE A 7 78.30 -10.01 -24.94
C ILE A 7 76.82 -10.48 -24.85
N ILE A 8 76.30 -10.62 -23.62
CA ILE A 8 75.31 -9.69 -23.00
C ILE A 8 75.10 -10.04 -21.51
N LEU A 9 75.17 -8.96 -20.74
CA LEU A 9 74.88 -8.74 -19.33
C LEU A 9 73.38 -8.89 -19.03
N ALA A 10 72.99 -9.56 -17.94
CA ALA A 10 71.71 -9.30 -17.28
C ALA A 10 71.82 -9.61 -15.78
N ALA A 11 71.84 -8.52 -14.99
CA ALA A 11 71.74 -8.53 -13.54
C ALA A 11 70.32 -8.96 -13.13
N LEU A 12 70.21 -10.04 -12.37
CA LEU A 12 69.00 -10.46 -11.67
C LEU A 12 69.09 -9.99 -10.21
N LEU A 13 68.61 -8.77 -9.97
CA LEU A 13 68.22 -8.32 -8.64
C LEU A 13 66.87 -8.97 -8.31
N PHE A 14 66.89 -9.92 -7.38
CA PHE A 14 65.67 -10.45 -6.77
C PHE A 14 65.09 -9.39 -5.82
N THR A 15 64.23 -8.51 -6.34
CA THR A 15 63.25 -7.82 -5.51
C THR A 15 62.08 -8.76 -5.29
N ALA A 16 61.99 -9.30 -4.07
CA ALA A 16 60.81 -10.01 -3.61
C ALA A 16 59.65 -9.01 -3.49
N CYS A 17 58.89 -8.84 -4.57
CA CYS A 17 57.51 -8.38 -4.49
C CYS A 17 56.71 -9.51 -3.85
N SER A 18 56.45 -9.41 -2.54
CA SER A 18 55.36 -10.14 -1.93
C SER A 18 54.08 -9.69 -2.63
N SER A 19 53.50 -10.59 -3.42
CA SER A 19 52.13 -10.45 -3.91
C SER A 19 51.20 -10.29 -2.72
N VAL A 20 50.75 -9.06 -2.48
CA VAL A 20 49.56 -8.83 -1.67
C VAL A 20 48.43 -9.51 -2.45
N THR A 21 48.03 -10.67 -1.98
CA THR A 21 46.85 -11.38 -2.45
C THR A 21 45.67 -10.43 -2.32
N ASP A 22 44.97 -10.17 -3.42
CA ASP A 22 43.69 -9.46 -3.43
C ASP A 22 42.77 -10.10 -2.39
N ILE A 23 42.51 -9.37 -1.31
CA ILE A 23 41.46 -9.73 -0.37
C ILE A 23 40.16 -9.36 -1.09
N TYR A 24 39.52 -10.36 -1.69
CA TYR A 24 38.13 -10.27 -2.12
C TYR A 24 37.25 -10.12 -0.87
N ILE A 25 37.00 -8.88 -0.44
CA ILE A 25 35.96 -8.58 0.54
C ILE A 25 34.62 -8.63 -0.22
N ASN A 26 34.04 -9.82 -0.28
CA ASN A 26 32.79 -10.08 -1.01
C ASN A 26 31.53 -9.74 -0.20
N SER A 27 31.67 -9.18 1.01
CA SER A 27 30.55 -8.79 1.86
C SER A 27 30.75 -7.36 2.35
N LEU A 28 29.73 -6.52 2.14
CA LEU A 28 29.65 -5.20 2.75
C LEU A 28 29.86 -5.30 4.27
N SER A 29 30.59 -4.35 4.84
CA SER A 29 30.68 -4.22 6.29
C SER A 29 29.31 -3.83 6.87
N GLU A 30 29.07 -4.14 8.15
CA GLU A 30 27.84 -3.72 8.85
C GLU A 30 27.63 -2.21 8.80
N GLU A 31 28.71 -1.42 8.83
CA GLU A 31 28.64 0.04 8.73
C GLU A 31 28.17 0.49 7.33
N GLU A 32 28.68 -0.13 6.26
CA GLU A 32 28.25 0.17 4.89
C GLU A 32 26.80 -0.25 4.65
N LEU A 33 26.40 -1.44 5.13
CA LEU A 33 25.01 -1.90 5.06
C LEU A 33 24.07 -0.91 5.74
N LYS A 34 24.42 -0.45 6.95
CA LYS A 34 23.63 0.53 7.67
C LYS A 34 23.52 1.87 6.93
N LYS A 35 24.62 2.38 6.36
CA LYS A 35 24.58 3.62 5.56
C LYS A 35 23.69 3.47 4.33
N ILE A 36 23.71 2.33 3.67
CA ILE A 36 22.83 2.04 2.53
C ILE A 36 21.37 2.00 2.98
N GLU A 37 21.06 1.32 4.10
CA GLU A 37 19.71 1.29 4.66
C GLU A 37 19.21 2.69 5.05
N ASP A 38 20.08 3.53 5.60
CA ASP A 38 19.75 4.93 5.93
C ASP A 38 19.45 5.76 4.67
N ILE A 39 20.21 5.57 3.59
CA ILE A 39 19.96 6.21 2.28
C ILE A 39 18.61 5.75 1.70
N GLU A 40 18.36 4.43 1.67
CA GLU A 40 17.08 3.86 1.21
C GLU A 40 15.91 4.39 2.04
N GLY A 41 16.06 4.44 3.37
CA GLY A 41 15.06 5.01 4.26
C GLY A 41 14.78 6.49 3.99
N ALA A 42 15.79 7.27 3.65
CA ALA A 42 15.61 8.67 3.26
C ALA A 42 14.87 8.82 1.93
N PHE A 43 15.13 7.94 0.95
CA PHE A 43 14.34 7.89 -0.29
C PHE A 43 12.87 7.56 -0.01
N LEU A 44 12.60 6.58 0.86
CA LEU A 44 11.23 6.21 1.22
C LEU A 44 10.47 7.39 1.87
N ILE A 45 11.12 8.14 2.76
CA ILE A 45 10.53 9.35 3.35
C ILE A 45 10.25 10.40 2.27
N TYR A 46 11.22 10.64 1.37
CA TYR A 46 11.04 11.57 0.26
C TYR A 46 9.86 11.19 -0.64
N TRP A 47 9.74 9.91 -1.03
CA TRP A 47 8.63 9.45 -1.87
C TRP A 47 7.26 9.64 -1.22
N ASN A 48 7.19 9.54 0.10
CA ASN A 48 5.94 9.62 0.84
C ASN A 48 5.55 11.06 1.20
N GLU A 49 6.52 11.87 1.62
CA GLU A 49 6.28 13.19 2.22
C GLU A 49 6.67 14.34 1.28
N ASP A 50 7.33 14.04 0.15
CA ASP A 50 7.94 15.01 -0.78
C ASP A 50 8.83 16.04 -0.06
N ASP A 51 9.49 15.62 1.03
CA ASP A 51 10.37 16.46 1.85
C ASP A 51 11.74 16.65 1.17
N PRO A 52 12.03 17.82 0.56
CA PRO A 52 13.25 18.01 -0.21
C PRO A 52 14.52 17.98 0.66
N SER A 53 14.39 18.15 1.99
CA SER A 53 15.53 18.08 2.91
C SER A 53 16.17 16.67 2.96
N GLN A 54 15.41 15.64 2.57
CA GLN A 54 15.95 14.29 2.45
C GLN A 54 16.92 14.16 1.27
N LEU A 55 16.70 14.89 0.18
CA LEU A 55 17.58 14.84 -1.00
C LEU A 55 18.99 15.35 -0.67
N ASP A 56 19.11 16.38 0.19
CA ASP A 56 20.41 16.88 0.65
C ASP A 56 21.15 15.84 1.53
N LYS A 57 20.42 15.12 2.40
CA LYS A 57 20.98 14.05 3.24
C LYS A 57 21.46 12.87 2.39
N ILE A 58 20.67 12.49 1.39
CA ILE A 58 21.00 11.44 0.43
C ILE A 58 22.26 11.82 -0.34
N GLU A 59 22.31 13.03 -0.90
CA GLU A 59 23.47 13.52 -1.66
C GLU A 59 24.76 13.49 -0.84
N LYS A 60 24.70 13.99 0.39
CA LYS A 60 25.82 13.96 1.32
C LYS A 60 26.30 12.53 1.58
N SER A 61 25.37 11.64 1.93
CA SER A 61 25.69 10.25 2.29
C SER A 61 26.29 9.47 1.11
N ILE A 62 25.71 9.62 -0.09
CA ILE A 62 26.23 9.01 -1.32
C ILE A 62 27.64 9.54 -1.62
N SER A 63 27.85 10.86 -1.53
CA SER A 63 29.14 11.48 -1.83
C SER A 63 30.24 11.02 -0.86
N GLU A 64 29.92 10.93 0.44
CA GLU A 64 30.83 10.41 1.47
C GLU A 64 31.21 8.95 1.19
N MET A 65 30.24 8.10 0.81
CA MET A 65 30.51 6.69 0.49
C MET A 65 31.33 6.54 -0.80
N LEU A 66 31.00 7.29 -1.86
CA LEU A 66 31.72 7.26 -3.14
C LEU A 66 33.17 7.76 -3.03
N ALA A 67 33.49 8.58 -2.02
CA ALA A 67 34.85 9.04 -1.74
C ALA A 67 35.75 7.97 -1.10
N THR A 68 35.20 6.81 -0.72
CA THR A 68 35.98 5.72 -0.11
C THR A 68 36.97 5.12 -1.13
N PRO A 69 38.26 4.94 -0.80
CA PRO A 69 39.30 4.56 -1.77
C PRO A 69 39.09 3.20 -2.45
N ILE A 70 38.47 2.26 -1.73
CA ILE A 70 38.24 0.90 -2.21
C ILE A 70 36.74 0.61 -2.07
N LEU A 71 36.06 0.51 -3.20
CA LEU A 71 34.64 0.16 -3.30
C LEU A 71 34.49 -1.05 -4.20
N SER A 72 33.68 -2.03 -3.78
CA SER A 72 33.32 -3.13 -4.67
C SER A 72 32.55 -2.61 -5.87
N LYS A 73 32.62 -3.33 -7.00
CA LYS A 73 31.87 -2.97 -8.22
C LYS A 73 30.36 -2.89 -7.96
N ALA A 74 29.83 -3.85 -7.21
CA ALA A 74 28.42 -3.88 -6.81
C ALA A 74 28.02 -2.67 -5.96
N LEU A 75 28.80 -2.34 -4.92
CA LEU A 75 28.52 -1.16 -4.08
C LEU A 75 28.58 0.13 -4.89
N LYS A 76 29.62 0.27 -5.73
CA LYS A 76 29.77 1.42 -6.62
C LYS A 76 28.59 1.53 -7.58
N GLY A 77 28.17 0.42 -8.21
CA GLY A 77 27.00 0.37 -9.08
C GLY A 77 25.73 0.81 -8.37
N LYS A 78 25.48 0.30 -7.16
CA LYS A 78 24.33 0.68 -6.32
C LYS A 78 24.31 2.17 -5.98
N LEU A 79 25.43 2.72 -5.50
CA LEU A 79 25.54 4.15 -5.14
C LEU A 79 25.36 5.06 -6.37
N LEU A 80 25.90 4.67 -7.53
CA LEU A 80 25.74 5.43 -8.77
C LEU A 80 24.28 5.40 -9.28
N ALA A 81 23.58 4.27 -9.14
CA ALA A 81 22.15 4.21 -9.45
C ALA A 81 21.32 5.11 -8.51
N MET A 82 21.60 5.09 -7.21
CA MET A 82 20.98 6.01 -6.25
C MET A 82 21.27 7.48 -6.59
N ASN A 83 22.49 7.79 -7.03
CA ASN A 83 22.87 9.14 -7.43
C ASN A 83 22.15 9.58 -8.72
N ALA A 84 21.96 8.66 -9.68
CA ALA A 84 21.18 8.91 -10.88
C ALA A 84 19.73 9.27 -10.54
N GLU A 85 19.13 8.56 -9.59
CA GLU A 85 17.79 8.83 -9.08
C GLU A 85 17.67 10.19 -8.37
N LEU A 86 18.63 10.51 -7.51
CA LEU A 86 18.73 11.83 -6.88
C LEU A 86 18.77 12.94 -7.93
N TYR A 87 19.59 12.80 -8.98
CA TYR A 87 19.64 13.78 -10.07
C TYR A 87 18.33 13.85 -10.86
N PHE A 88 17.63 12.74 -11.03
CA PHE A 88 16.31 12.73 -11.64
C PHE A 88 15.32 13.60 -10.84
N TYR A 89 15.25 13.41 -9.51
CA TYR A 89 14.37 14.21 -8.64
C TYR A 89 14.77 15.70 -8.60
N ARG A 90 16.06 16.02 -8.73
CA ARG A 90 16.53 17.40 -8.87
C ARG A 90 16.35 18.00 -10.28
N GLY A 91 15.70 17.29 -11.21
CA GLY A 91 15.48 17.75 -12.58
C GLY A 91 16.73 17.77 -13.46
N LYS A 92 17.84 17.17 -13.03
CA LYS A 92 19.13 17.13 -13.74
C LYS A 92 19.23 15.90 -14.64
N GLN A 93 18.38 15.83 -15.67
CA GLN A 93 18.20 14.64 -16.52
C GLN A 93 19.49 14.13 -17.19
N ALA A 94 20.35 15.04 -17.69
CA ALA A 94 21.61 14.64 -18.33
C ALA A 94 22.57 13.94 -17.35
N LEU A 95 22.70 14.47 -16.13
CA LEU A 95 23.53 13.86 -15.09
C LEU A 95 22.92 12.55 -14.58
N SER A 96 21.59 12.48 -14.48
CA SER A 96 20.89 11.24 -14.15
C SER A 96 21.23 10.12 -15.15
N ALA A 97 21.11 10.42 -16.46
CA ALA A 97 21.42 9.46 -17.51
C ALA A 97 22.91 9.04 -17.51
N GLU A 98 23.83 9.98 -17.28
CA GLU A 98 25.26 9.70 -17.17
C GLU A 98 25.56 8.74 -16.00
N GLN A 99 25.07 9.06 -14.80
CA GLN A 99 25.30 8.23 -13.61
C GLN A 99 24.70 6.83 -13.78
N LEU A 100 23.52 6.73 -14.40
CA LEU A 100 22.88 5.46 -14.68
C LEU A 100 23.69 4.60 -15.66
N ALA A 101 24.27 5.21 -16.69
CA ALA A 101 25.14 4.51 -17.64
C ALA A 101 26.42 3.99 -16.97
N ILE A 102 27.03 4.78 -16.06
CA ILE A 102 28.21 4.35 -15.30
C ILE A 102 27.83 3.23 -14.31
N SER A 103 26.67 3.34 -13.66
CA SER A 103 26.13 2.28 -12.79
C SER A 103 25.97 0.96 -13.55
N ALA A 104 25.37 0.99 -14.75
CA ALA A 104 25.18 -0.19 -15.58
C ALA A 104 26.49 -0.86 -16.02
N GLN A 105 27.59 -0.11 -16.16
CA GLN A 105 28.91 -0.67 -16.44
C GLN A 105 29.55 -1.31 -15.20
N ALA A 106 29.28 -0.75 -14.02
CA ALA A 106 29.83 -1.23 -12.76
C ALA A 106 29.11 -2.51 -12.29
N ASP A 107 27.79 -2.53 -12.36
CA ASP A 107 26.93 -3.60 -11.88
C ASP A 107 25.67 -3.77 -12.77
N PRO A 108 25.80 -4.45 -13.94
CA PRO A 108 24.73 -4.54 -14.94
C PRO A 108 23.51 -5.35 -14.49
N GLU A 109 23.67 -6.18 -13.45
CA GLU A 109 22.64 -7.06 -12.90
C GLU A 109 22.21 -6.61 -11.49
N GLY A 110 22.71 -5.46 -11.03
CA GLY A 110 22.40 -4.92 -9.71
C GLY A 110 20.93 -4.53 -9.59
N GLU A 111 20.28 -4.98 -8.51
CA GLU A 111 18.87 -4.69 -8.23
C GLU A 111 18.52 -3.20 -8.36
N ARG A 112 19.37 -2.33 -7.78
CA ARG A 112 19.15 -0.88 -7.77
C ARG A 112 19.20 -0.26 -9.17
N LEU A 113 19.95 -0.84 -10.11
CA LEU A 113 19.99 -0.36 -11.49
C LEU A 113 18.59 -0.44 -12.13
N PHE A 114 17.89 -1.56 -11.93
CA PHE A 114 16.55 -1.76 -12.49
C PHE A 114 15.51 -0.89 -11.81
N LEU A 115 15.60 -0.71 -10.48
CA LEU A 115 14.74 0.22 -9.75
C LEU A 115 14.87 1.65 -10.28
N THR A 116 16.10 2.14 -10.42
CA THR A 116 16.31 3.51 -10.92
C THR A 116 15.89 3.67 -12.38
N LYS A 117 16.12 2.66 -13.25
CA LYS A 117 15.57 2.65 -14.61
C LYS A 117 14.03 2.77 -14.59
N CYS A 118 13.36 2.02 -13.71
CA CYS A 118 11.90 2.08 -13.55
C CYS A 118 11.42 3.45 -13.05
N ILE A 119 12.15 4.09 -12.12
CA ILE A 119 11.79 5.41 -11.59
C ILE A 119 11.86 6.48 -12.67
N ILE A 120 12.91 6.45 -13.50
CA ILE A 120 13.14 7.44 -14.57
C ILE A 120 12.17 7.23 -15.76
N GLU A 121 11.79 5.98 -16.03
CA GLU A 121 10.83 5.65 -17.08
C GLU A 121 9.46 6.31 -16.80
N LYS A 122 8.74 6.69 -17.85
CA LYS A 122 7.41 7.30 -17.77
C LYS A 122 6.31 6.32 -18.12
N ASP A 123 6.55 5.44 -19.08
CA ASP A 123 5.55 4.49 -19.57
C ASP A 123 5.35 3.32 -18.58
N PRO A 124 4.14 3.12 -18.01
CA PRO A 124 3.88 2.08 -17.02
C PRO A 124 4.13 0.65 -17.54
N ALA A 125 3.86 0.37 -18.81
CA ALA A 125 4.10 -0.95 -19.39
C ALA A 125 5.60 -1.24 -19.51
N THR A 126 6.39 -0.24 -19.86
CA THR A 126 7.84 -0.32 -19.91
C THR A 126 8.46 -0.46 -18.52
N LYS A 127 7.91 0.22 -17.51
CA LYS A 127 8.32 0.03 -16.09
C LYS A 127 8.22 -1.43 -15.66
N ILE A 128 7.09 -2.08 -15.93
CA ILE A 128 6.90 -3.49 -15.58
C ILE A 128 7.96 -4.36 -16.28
N LYS A 129 8.19 -4.16 -17.59
CA LYS A 129 9.21 -4.93 -18.33
C LYS A 129 10.62 -4.75 -17.76
N ILE A 130 11.00 -3.51 -17.40
CA ILE A 130 12.30 -3.22 -16.79
C ILE A 130 12.46 -4.00 -15.48
N LEU A 131 11.42 -3.98 -14.64
CA LEU A 131 11.47 -4.66 -13.35
C LEU A 131 11.40 -6.19 -13.49
N GLU A 132 10.61 -6.73 -14.41
CA GLU A 132 10.58 -8.17 -14.72
C GLU A 132 11.94 -8.66 -15.25
N GLU A 133 12.61 -7.87 -16.09
CA GLU A 133 13.98 -8.15 -16.53
C GLU A 133 14.94 -8.16 -15.32
N GLY A 134 14.84 -7.16 -14.45
CA GLY A 134 15.66 -7.08 -13.24
C GLY A 134 15.41 -8.23 -12.29
N TYR A 135 14.16 -8.63 -12.11
CA TYR A 135 13.76 -9.76 -11.26
C TYR A 135 14.40 -11.07 -11.73
N GLY A 136 14.52 -11.27 -13.04
CA GLY A 136 15.15 -12.47 -13.62
C GLY A 136 16.68 -12.47 -13.62
N LYS A 137 17.33 -11.32 -13.42
CA LYS A 137 18.80 -11.17 -13.49
C LYS A 137 19.47 -10.91 -12.14
N SER A 138 18.80 -10.21 -11.25
CA SER A 138 19.39 -9.72 -10.00
C SER A 138 19.50 -10.86 -8.98
N GLU A 139 20.61 -10.92 -8.24
CA GLU A 139 20.78 -11.87 -7.13
C GLU A 139 19.78 -11.60 -6.00
N SER A 140 19.49 -10.32 -5.72
CA SER A 140 18.41 -9.87 -4.84
C SER A 140 17.31 -9.20 -5.67
N HIS A 141 16.05 -9.51 -5.35
CA HIS A 141 14.87 -8.95 -6.01
C HIS A 141 13.83 -8.42 -5.01
N THR A 142 14.22 -8.22 -3.75
CA THR A 142 13.32 -7.84 -2.67
C THR A 142 12.61 -6.50 -2.92
N PHE A 143 13.36 -5.47 -3.31
CA PHE A 143 12.80 -4.15 -3.64
C PHE A 143 12.15 -4.15 -5.03
N ILE A 144 12.68 -4.91 -5.99
CA ILE A 144 12.04 -5.07 -7.31
C ILE A 144 10.63 -5.64 -7.14
N ALA A 145 10.46 -6.66 -6.29
CA ALA A 145 9.17 -7.25 -5.99
C ALA A 145 8.18 -6.21 -5.43
N VAL A 146 8.58 -5.31 -4.51
CA VAL A 146 7.69 -4.23 -4.04
C VAL A 146 7.28 -3.29 -5.17
N PHE A 147 8.22 -2.88 -6.01
CA PHE A 147 7.90 -1.96 -7.11
C PHE A 147 6.98 -2.62 -8.15
N LEU A 148 7.16 -3.91 -8.44
CA LEU A 148 6.22 -4.69 -9.23
C LEU A 148 4.85 -4.79 -8.56
N ALA A 149 4.82 -5.01 -7.24
CA ALA A 149 3.58 -5.09 -6.47
C ALA A 149 2.76 -3.80 -6.58
N GLU A 150 3.39 -2.64 -6.43
CA GLU A 150 2.77 -1.32 -6.59
C GLU A 150 2.25 -1.10 -8.02
N LEU A 151 3.03 -1.46 -9.05
CA LEU A 151 2.58 -1.34 -10.44
C LEU A 151 1.39 -2.25 -10.72
N TYR A 152 1.42 -3.51 -10.30
CA TYR A 152 0.28 -4.42 -10.44
C TYR A 152 -0.93 -3.94 -9.63
N PHE A 153 -0.71 -3.42 -8.43
CA PHE A 153 -1.77 -2.83 -7.61
C PHE A 153 -2.43 -1.64 -8.32
N SER A 154 -1.64 -0.75 -8.94
CA SER A 154 -2.15 0.39 -9.71
C SER A 154 -2.92 0.00 -10.98
N GLN A 155 -2.73 -1.23 -11.45
CA GLN A 155 -3.40 -1.80 -12.62
C GLN A 155 -4.58 -2.72 -12.24
N ASP A 156 -5.02 -2.69 -10.98
CA ASP A 156 -6.06 -3.56 -10.41
C ASP A 156 -5.72 -5.06 -10.54
N ASN A 157 -4.45 -5.39 -10.78
CA ASN A 157 -3.96 -6.75 -10.91
C ASN A 157 -3.59 -7.31 -9.53
N TYR A 158 -4.61 -7.36 -8.65
CA TYR A 158 -4.43 -7.60 -7.22
C TYR A 158 -3.82 -8.96 -6.90
N LYS A 159 -4.08 -9.99 -7.71
CA LYS A 159 -3.49 -11.31 -7.52
C LYS A 159 -1.96 -11.27 -7.65
N GLN A 160 -1.44 -10.63 -8.70
CA GLN A 160 0.00 -10.47 -8.89
C GLN A 160 0.58 -9.52 -7.84
N ALA A 161 -0.13 -8.44 -7.49
CA ALA A 161 0.31 -7.51 -6.47
C ALA A 161 0.53 -8.21 -5.10
N VAL A 162 -0.45 -8.99 -4.64
CA VAL A 162 -0.35 -9.77 -3.39
C VAL A 162 0.84 -10.71 -3.41
N ALA A 163 1.04 -11.45 -4.50
CA ALA A 163 2.15 -12.39 -4.62
C ALA A 163 3.50 -11.69 -4.43
N MET A 164 3.67 -10.54 -5.07
CA MET A 164 4.90 -9.74 -4.99
C MET A 164 5.09 -9.08 -3.62
N TYR A 165 4.03 -8.54 -2.99
CA TYR A 165 4.14 -8.04 -1.62
C TYR A 165 4.50 -9.15 -0.63
N ASP A 166 3.84 -10.31 -0.71
CA ASP A 166 4.06 -11.41 0.23
C ASP A 166 5.49 -11.96 0.17
N GLU A 167 6.12 -11.88 -1.00
CA GLU A 167 7.52 -12.21 -1.18
C GLU A 167 8.44 -11.18 -0.51
N ALA A 168 8.25 -9.90 -0.82
CA ALA A 168 9.15 -8.83 -0.38
C ALA A 168 9.02 -8.49 1.11
N LEU A 169 7.78 -8.38 1.62
CA LEU A 169 7.51 -7.85 2.97
C LEU A 169 8.03 -8.76 4.08
N ARG A 170 8.36 -10.03 3.80
CA ARG A 170 9.00 -10.91 4.81
C ARG A 170 10.44 -10.48 5.12
N ILE A 171 11.13 -9.93 4.14
CA ILE A 171 12.56 -9.66 4.18
C ILE A 171 12.83 -8.18 4.47
N LEU A 172 11.97 -7.28 3.98
CA LEU A 172 12.22 -5.84 4.03
C LEU A 172 12.33 -5.26 5.45
N PRO A 173 13.11 -4.17 5.61
CA PRO A 173 13.15 -3.41 6.85
C PRO A 173 11.76 -2.95 7.30
N ILE A 174 11.57 -2.82 8.62
CA ILE A 174 10.26 -2.56 9.21
C ILE A 174 9.56 -1.30 8.66
N ARG A 175 10.32 -0.27 8.28
CA ARG A 175 9.79 0.97 7.70
C ARG A 175 9.06 0.72 6.37
N TYR A 176 9.66 -0.08 5.49
CA TYR A 176 9.04 -0.49 4.23
C TYR A 176 7.79 -1.34 4.48
N ARG A 177 7.87 -2.27 5.44
CA ARG A 177 6.72 -3.11 5.78
C ARG A 177 5.52 -2.29 6.20
N ILE A 178 5.69 -1.37 7.15
CA ILE A 178 4.59 -0.51 7.61
C ILE A 178 3.97 0.26 6.44
N TYR A 179 4.81 0.80 5.55
CA TYR A 179 4.36 1.59 4.41
C TYR A 179 3.53 0.78 3.40
N TYR A 180 4.05 -0.39 2.99
CA TYR A 180 3.44 -1.20 1.93
C TYR A 180 2.38 -2.19 2.44
N GLN A 181 2.29 -2.44 3.75
CA GLN A 181 1.32 -3.37 4.34
C GLN A 181 -0.12 -3.01 3.99
N GLN A 182 -0.46 -1.72 4.04
CA GLN A 182 -1.82 -1.26 3.74
C GLN A 182 -2.22 -1.58 2.30
N ASN A 183 -1.32 -1.34 1.33
CA ASN A 183 -1.57 -1.64 -0.07
C ASN A 183 -1.64 -3.16 -0.30
N ARG A 184 -0.79 -3.94 0.37
CA ARG A 184 -0.85 -5.41 0.35
C ARG A 184 -2.19 -5.92 0.85
N ASP A 185 -2.66 -5.43 2.00
CA ASP A 185 -3.91 -5.90 2.61
C ASP A 185 -5.12 -5.50 1.77
N THR A 186 -5.08 -4.30 1.20
CA THR A 186 -6.06 -3.84 0.21
C THR A 186 -6.06 -4.77 -1.00
N ALA A 187 -4.89 -5.08 -1.57
CA ALA A 187 -4.76 -6.00 -2.71
C ALA A 187 -5.30 -7.40 -2.36
N PHE A 188 -5.01 -7.90 -1.16
CA PHE A 188 -5.48 -9.21 -0.71
C PHE A 188 -7.00 -9.28 -0.65
N GLN A 189 -7.66 -8.22 -0.19
CA GLN A 189 -9.11 -8.17 -0.12
C GLN A 189 -9.78 -8.08 -1.49
N PHE A 190 -9.16 -7.39 -2.45
CA PHE A 190 -9.65 -7.31 -3.82
C PHE A 190 -9.22 -8.49 -4.70
N MET A 191 -8.33 -9.36 -4.22
CA MET A 191 -7.89 -10.54 -4.96
C MET A 191 -9.08 -11.46 -5.24
N GLY A 192 -9.47 -11.56 -6.51
CA GLY A 192 -10.61 -12.37 -6.95
C GLY A 192 -11.94 -11.61 -7.04
N GLN A 193 -11.96 -10.32 -6.74
CA GLN A 193 -13.08 -9.44 -7.05
C GLN A 193 -12.99 -8.92 -8.50
N PRO A 194 -14.11 -8.63 -9.17
CA PRO A 194 -14.08 -7.97 -10.48
C PRO A 194 -13.47 -6.56 -10.36
N ALA A 195 -12.80 -6.11 -11.43
CA ALA A 195 -12.21 -4.77 -11.48
C ALA A 195 -13.26 -3.69 -11.14
N GLN A 196 -12.96 -2.87 -10.13
CA GLN A 196 -13.85 -1.82 -9.67
C GLN A 196 -13.58 -0.52 -10.45
N PRO A 197 -14.61 0.30 -10.75
CA PRO A 197 -14.43 1.65 -11.28
C PRO A 197 -13.39 2.49 -10.49
N LYS A 198 -12.63 3.37 -11.15
CA LYS A 198 -11.54 4.16 -10.52
C LYS A 198 -11.97 5.00 -9.30
N ASP A 199 -13.21 5.45 -9.25
CA ASP A 199 -13.73 6.22 -8.12
C ASP A 199 -13.89 5.35 -6.86
N LEU A 200 -14.08 4.04 -7.03
CA LEU A 200 -14.12 3.06 -5.93
C LEU A 200 -12.73 2.72 -5.38
N THR A 201 -11.68 2.81 -6.19
CA THR A 201 -10.30 2.66 -5.69
C THR A 201 -9.86 3.87 -4.87
N ALA A 202 -10.40 5.05 -5.14
CA ALA A 202 -10.14 6.24 -4.32
C ALA A 202 -10.82 6.14 -2.94
N ILE A 203 -12.10 5.76 -2.89
CA ILE A 203 -12.82 5.64 -1.61
C ILE A 203 -12.23 4.53 -0.73
N THR A 204 -11.85 3.39 -1.29
CA THR A 204 -11.32 2.24 -0.53
C THR A 204 -9.98 2.53 0.15
N ARG A 205 -9.27 3.58 -0.27
CA ARG A 205 -8.04 4.08 0.37
C ARG A 205 -8.29 5.05 1.53
N VAL A 206 -9.54 5.49 1.72
CA VAL A 206 -9.89 6.40 2.83
C VAL A 206 -9.89 5.62 4.14
N GLY A 207 -8.97 5.96 5.05
CA GLY A 207 -8.82 5.30 6.35
C GLY A 207 -9.97 5.58 7.33
N VAL A 208 -10.56 6.77 7.27
CA VAL A 208 -11.73 7.16 8.08
C VAL A 208 -12.72 7.88 7.17
N LEU A 209 -13.87 7.27 6.94
CA LEU A 209 -14.96 7.86 6.16
C LEU A 209 -15.69 8.93 6.96
N ASN A 210 -16.11 9.98 6.27
CA ASN A 210 -17.13 10.89 6.77
C ASN A 210 -18.53 10.53 6.24
N ILE A 211 -19.57 11.23 6.71
CA ILE A 211 -20.95 11.01 6.28
C ILE A 211 -21.13 11.25 4.78
N GLU A 212 -20.56 12.33 4.22
CA GLU A 212 -20.67 12.63 2.79
C GLU A 212 -20.12 11.49 1.91
N GLN A 213 -18.88 11.08 2.18
CA GLN A 213 -18.19 9.99 1.49
C GLN A 213 -18.98 8.70 1.61
N THR A 214 -19.58 8.44 2.76
CA THR A 214 -20.42 7.25 2.99
C THR A 214 -21.65 7.25 2.08
N ILE A 215 -22.50 8.28 2.17
CA ILE A 215 -23.79 8.31 1.46
C ILE A 215 -23.61 8.39 -0.05
N THR A 216 -22.60 9.15 -0.51
CA THR A 216 -22.26 9.24 -1.93
C THR A 216 -21.75 7.90 -2.46
N THR A 217 -20.95 7.17 -1.68
CA THR A 217 -20.50 5.82 -2.05
C THR A 217 -21.65 4.84 -2.15
N ILE A 218 -22.62 4.88 -1.23
CA ILE A 218 -23.79 3.98 -1.30
C ILE A 218 -24.62 4.26 -2.56
N ILE A 219 -24.90 5.53 -2.89
CA ILE A 219 -25.66 5.89 -4.10
C ILE A 219 -24.91 5.54 -5.39
N ALA A 220 -23.61 5.80 -5.43
CA ALA A 220 -22.82 5.54 -6.63
C ALA A 220 -22.76 4.05 -6.98
N ASN A 221 -22.88 3.17 -5.98
CA ASN A 221 -22.60 1.74 -6.11
C ASN A 221 -23.80 0.82 -5.93
N THR A 222 -24.94 1.36 -5.53
CA THR A 222 -26.13 0.58 -5.21
C THR A 222 -27.41 1.34 -5.58
N SER A 223 -28.54 0.65 -5.57
CA SER A 223 -29.88 1.24 -5.64
C SER A 223 -30.56 1.27 -4.26
N TYR A 224 -29.80 1.10 -3.17
CA TYR A 224 -30.35 0.88 -1.84
C TYR A 224 -31.02 2.12 -1.23
N LEU A 225 -30.65 3.29 -1.71
CA LEU A 225 -31.24 4.56 -1.27
C LEU A 225 -32.29 5.10 -2.25
N ASP A 226 -32.55 4.41 -3.37
CA ASP A 226 -33.60 4.78 -4.33
C ASP A 226 -34.98 5.07 -3.67
N PRO A 227 -35.42 4.34 -2.62
CA PRO A 227 -36.67 4.63 -1.92
C PRO A 227 -36.75 6.03 -1.28
N VAL A 228 -35.61 6.65 -0.98
CA VAL A 228 -35.51 7.97 -0.33
C VAL A 228 -34.80 9.01 -1.20
N THR A 229 -34.36 8.64 -2.40
CA THR A 229 -33.70 9.53 -3.35
C THR A 229 -34.53 9.70 -4.60
N SER A 230 -34.99 10.93 -4.85
CA SER A 230 -35.76 11.27 -6.06
C SER A 230 -34.94 11.24 -7.34
N ARG A 231 -33.59 11.28 -7.24
CA ARG A 231 -32.63 11.28 -8.35
C ARG A 231 -31.23 10.91 -7.87
N LYS A 232 -30.37 10.40 -8.77
CA LYS A 232 -29.00 9.97 -8.45
C LYS A 232 -27.99 11.12 -8.32
N ASP A 233 -28.30 12.29 -8.86
CA ASP A 233 -27.48 13.50 -8.83
C ASP A 233 -27.94 14.48 -7.73
N ILE A 234 -28.46 13.97 -6.63
CA ILE A 234 -28.84 14.77 -5.46
C ILE A 234 -27.58 15.23 -4.71
N PRO A 235 -27.43 16.52 -4.36
CA PRO A 235 -26.32 16.99 -3.53
C PRO A 235 -26.29 16.28 -2.18
N ALA A 236 -25.09 15.96 -1.66
CA ALA A 236 -24.92 15.20 -0.41
C ALA A 236 -25.66 15.82 0.78
N LYS A 237 -25.72 17.16 0.85
CA LYS A 237 -26.47 17.88 1.89
C LYS A 237 -27.98 17.62 1.82
N GLU A 238 -28.56 17.67 0.63
CA GLU A 238 -29.99 17.41 0.42
C GLU A 238 -30.32 15.94 0.69
N LEU A 239 -29.43 15.04 0.28
CA LEU A 239 -29.53 13.62 0.59
C LEU A 239 -29.54 13.34 2.09
N LEU A 240 -28.63 13.97 2.84
CA LEU A 240 -28.58 13.80 4.29
C LEU A 240 -29.87 14.26 4.95
N ILE A 241 -30.47 15.38 4.48
CA ILE A 241 -31.78 15.84 4.94
C ILE A 241 -32.86 14.79 4.67
N SER A 242 -32.92 14.25 3.43
CA SER A 242 -33.90 13.19 3.09
C SER A 242 -33.73 11.94 3.97
N LEU A 243 -32.48 11.54 4.24
CA LEU A 243 -32.20 10.39 5.11
C LEU A 243 -32.68 10.63 6.54
N TYR A 244 -32.62 11.85 7.06
CA TYR A 244 -33.23 12.18 8.36
C TYR A 244 -34.75 12.14 8.33
N GLU A 245 -35.37 12.72 7.31
CA GLU A 245 -36.84 12.73 7.16
C GLU A 245 -37.42 11.31 7.11
N HIS A 246 -36.66 10.36 6.54
CA HIS A 246 -37.03 8.96 6.44
C HIS A 246 -36.44 8.08 7.56
N ASN A 247 -35.84 8.67 8.61
CA ASN A 247 -35.27 7.99 9.78
C ASN A 247 -34.12 7.00 9.50
N TYR A 248 -33.36 7.16 8.41
CA TYR A 248 -32.16 6.35 8.16
C TYR A 248 -30.99 6.70 9.09
N PHE A 249 -31.05 7.84 9.78
CA PHE A 249 -30.15 8.22 10.87
C PHE A 249 -30.95 8.66 12.09
N GLN A 250 -30.51 8.23 13.28
CA GLN A 250 -31.15 8.61 14.54
C GLN A 250 -30.80 10.04 14.99
N ASN A 251 -29.56 10.48 14.74
CA ASN A 251 -29.07 11.78 15.18
C ASN A 251 -29.15 12.81 14.04
N SER A 252 -30.14 13.71 14.10
CA SER A 252 -30.34 14.77 13.09
C SER A 252 -29.24 15.84 13.05
N ASN A 253 -28.26 15.79 13.97
CA ASN A 253 -27.17 16.76 14.05
C ASN A 253 -25.85 16.28 13.43
N LEU A 254 -25.81 15.14 12.74
CA LEU A 254 -24.56 14.75 12.04
C LEU A 254 -24.29 15.75 10.92
N LEU A 255 -23.06 16.23 10.88
CA LEU A 255 -22.54 17.04 9.78
C LEU A 255 -21.94 16.13 8.72
N LEU A 256 -21.97 16.54 7.46
CA LEU A 256 -21.36 15.80 6.34
C LEU A 256 -19.91 15.37 6.63
N GLU A 257 -19.17 16.22 7.33
CA GLU A 257 -17.74 16.04 7.60
C GLU A 257 -17.47 15.21 8.85
N SER A 258 -18.52 14.82 9.57
CA SER A 258 -18.40 13.99 10.78
C SER A 258 -17.93 12.60 10.38
N PRO A 259 -16.99 11.99 11.13
CA PRO A 259 -16.66 10.58 10.95
C PRO A 259 -17.90 9.71 11.08
N ILE A 260 -18.07 8.74 10.18
CA ILE A 260 -19.15 7.76 10.30
C ILE A 260 -18.77 6.70 11.34
N LEU A 261 -19.67 6.45 12.30
CA LEU A 261 -19.49 5.40 13.29
C LEU A 261 -20.18 4.11 12.83
N ARG A 262 -19.67 2.97 13.31
CA ARG A 262 -20.18 1.64 12.97
C ARG A 262 -21.65 1.47 13.34
N LYS A 263 -22.10 2.03 14.47
CA LYS A 263 -23.52 2.04 14.88
C LYS A 263 -24.43 2.81 13.90
N ASP A 264 -23.92 3.90 13.32
CA ASP A 264 -24.71 4.75 12.41
C ASP A 264 -24.89 4.06 11.06
N ILE A 265 -23.84 3.41 10.55
CA ILE A 265 -23.97 2.51 9.37
C ILE A 265 -24.94 1.38 9.64
N ALA A 266 -24.85 0.73 10.81
CA ALA A 266 -25.74 -0.37 11.13
C ALA A 266 -27.21 0.07 11.06
N TYR A 267 -27.52 1.20 11.69
CA TYR A 267 -28.86 1.76 11.72
C TYR A 267 -29.39 2.12 10.32
N LEU A 268 -28.55 2.75 9.49
CA LEU A 268 -28.84 3.06 8.09
C LEU A 268 -29.11 1.78 7.28
N LEU A 269 -28.24 0.78 7.41
CA LEU A 269 -28.35 -0.46 6.65
C LEU A 269 -29.52 -1.34 7.09
N LEU A 270 -29.96 -1.26 8.35
CA LEU A 270 -31.20 -1.93 8.77
C LEU A 270 -32.40 -1.36 8.00
N HIS A 271 -32.46 -0.04 7.79
CA HIS A 271 -33.54 0.56 6.99
C HIS A 271 -33.48 0.14 5.52
N VAL A 272 -32.27 -0.01 4.95
CA VAL A 272 -32.10 -0.62 3.63
C VAL A 272 -32.66 -2.04 3.61
N VAL A 273 -32.30 -2.85 4.60
CA VAL A 273 -32.77 -4.24 4.73
C VAL A 273 -34.29 -4.33 4.87
N VAL A 274 -34.90 -3.48 5.69
CA VAL A 274 -36.36 -3.34 5.83
C VAL A 274 -37.02 -3.06 4.49
N SER A 275 -36.43 -2.15 3.69
CA SER A 275 -36.93 -1.84 2.36
C SER A 275 -36.78 -3.01 1.38
N LEU A 276 -35.64 -3.71 1.41
CA LEU A 276 -35.38 -4.86 0.54
C LEU A 276 -36.30 -6.05 0.84
N GLU A 277 -36.61 -6.29 2.12
CA GLU A 277 -37.47 -7.40 2.56
C GLU A 277 -38.95 -7.02 2.67
N ASN A 278 -39.26 -5.73 2.60
CA ASN A 278 -40.60 -5.19 2.85
C ASN A 278 -41.15 -5.64 4.22
N ASP A 279 -40.29 -5.64 5.24
CA ASP A 279 -40.62 -6.06 6.62
C ASP A 279 -40.24 -4.98 7.64
N PRO A 280 -41.17 -4.06 7.97
CA PRO A 280 -40.91 -2.99 8.93
C PRO A 280 -40.76 -3.48 10.38
N ILE A 281 -41.21 -4.70 10.69
CA ILE A 281 -41.13 -5.25 12.06
C ILE A 281 -39.66 -5.48 12.47
N LEU A 282 -38.74 -5.62 11.51
CA LEU A 282 -37.31 -5.78 11.77
C LEU A 282 -36.69 -4.61 12.55
N LEU A 283 -37.32 -3.42 12.54
CA LEU A 283 -36.85 -2.27 13.31
C LEU A 283 -36.96 -2.45 14.82
N THR A 284 -37.85 -3.33 15.30
CA THR A 284 -38.14 -3.47 16.75
C THR A 284 -38.19 -4.91 17.26
N ARG A 285 -38.32 -5.90 16.37
CA ARG A 285 -38.63 -7.30 16.71
C ARG A 285 -37.66 -7.94 17.70
N ALA A 286 -36.35 -7.75 17.49
CA ALA A 286 -35.36 -8.37 18.34
C ALA A 286 -35.36 -7.67 19.70
N GLY A 287 -35.35 -6.33 19.73
CA GLY A 287 -35.40 -5.53 20.94
C GLY A 287 -36.59 -5.89 21.82
N GLU A 288 -37.79 -5.96 21.25
CA GLU A 288 -39.01 -6.36 21.96
C GLU A 288 -38.88 -7.77 22.56
N LYS A 289 -38.47 -8.75 21.75
CA LYS A 289 -38.29 -10.14 22.21
C LYS A 289 -37.30 -10.25 23.38
N TYR A 290 -36.18 -9.53 23.33
CA TYR A 290 -35.18 -9.57 24.40
C TYR A 290 -35.65 -8.84 25.67
N ARG A 291 -36.37 -7.71 25.52
CA ARG A 291 -36.98 -7.00 26.65
C ARG A 291 -38.04 -7.86 27.34
N ASP A 292 -38.97 -8.45 26.59
CA ASP A 292 -40.08 -9.24 27.13
C ASP A 292 -39.59 -10.52 27.83
N SER A 293 -38.52 -11.12 27.32
CA SER A 293 -37.92 -12.31 27.93
C SER A 293 -36.95 -12.01 29.09
N GLY A 294 -36.66 -10.73 29.37
CA GLY A 294 -35.69 -10.31 30.37
C GLY A 294 -34.25 -10.78 30.07
N ARG A 295 -33.96 -11.14 28.82
CA ARG A 295 -32.65 -11.65 28.40
C ARG A 295 -31.68 -10.49 28.15
N ARG A 296 -30.42 -10.72 28.49
CA ARG A 296 -29.34 -9.80 28.11
C ARG A 296 -29.07 -9.87 26.61
N SER A 297 -28.49 -8.80 26.07
CA SER A 297 -28.01 -8.78 24.70
C SER A 297 -27.02 -9.92 24.44
N PRO A 298 -27.08 -10.58 23.27
CA PRO A 298 -26.08 -11.55 22.85
C PRO A 298 -24.80 -10.91 22.31
N ILE A 299 -24.81 -9.59 22.06
CA ILE A 299 -23.65 -8.81 21.63
C ILE A 299 -23.16 -8.00 22.84
N ALA A 300 -21.94 -8.26 23.30
CA ALA A 300 -21.52 -7.92 24.66
C ALA A 300 -21.49 -6.40 24.96
N ASP A 301 -21.15 -5.58 23.97
CA ASP A 301 -21.01 -4.13 24.06
C ASP A 301 -22.21 -3.36 23.46
N VAL A 302 -23.33 -4.05 23.22
CA VAL A 302 -24.58 -3.43 22.75
C VAL A 302 -25.69 -3.77 23.73
N ALA A 303 -26.26 -2.76 24.39
CA ALA A 303 -27.38 -2.94 25.30
C ALA A 303 -28.69 -3.09 24.52
N VAL A 304 -29.65 -3.86 25.06
CA VAL A 304 -31.01 -4.01 24.47
C VAL A 304 -31.78 -2.67 24.43
N SER A 305 -31.35 -1.70 25.24
CA SER A 305 -31.88 -0.33 25.27
C SER A 305 -31.27 0.60 24.22
N ASP A 306 -30.19 0.20 23.54
CA ASP A 306 -29.55 1.04 22.55
C ASP A 306 -30.41 1.16 21.30
N TYR A 307 -30.48 2.38 20.72
CA TYR A 307 -31.31 2.65 19.53
C TYR A 307 -30.91 1.80 18.31
N PHE A 308 -29.68 1.30 18.29
CA PHE A 308 -29.12 0.48 17.22
C PHE A 308 -29.05 -1.01 17.57
N PHE A 309 -29.67 -1.46 18.67
CA PHE A 309 -29.64 -2.87 19.08
C PHE A 309 -30.17 -3.80 17.98
N ASP A 310 -31.39 -3.56 17.48
CA ASP A 310 -31.99 -4.36 16.42
C ASP A 310 -31.13 -4.34 15.15
N ALA A 311 -30.51 -3.20 14.83
CA ALA A 311 -29.62 -3.07 13.68
C ALA A 311 -28.36 -3.92 13.82
N ALA A 312 -27.66 -3.83 14.94
CA ALA A 312 -26.49 -4.65 15.22
C ALA A 312 -26.85 -6.14 15.24
N PHE A 313 -27.95 -6.51 15.90
CA PHE A 313 -28.40 -7.89 15.99
C PHE A 313 -28.72 -8.48 14.61
N VAL A 314 -29.59 -7.82 13.83
CA VAL A 314 -30.05 -8.30 12.53
C VAL A 314 -28.89 -8.37 11.53
N LEU A 315 -28.03 -7.35 11.47
CA LEU A 315 -26.93 -7.34 10.49
C LEU A 315 -25.84 -8.35 10.82
N VAL A 316 -25.61 -8.65 12.11
CA VAL A 316 -24.69 -9.71 12.54
C VAL A 316 -25.29 -11.09 12.28
N GLU A 317 -26.55 -11.33 12.65
CA GLU A 317 -27.25 -12.59 12.39
C GLU A 317 -27.29 -12.93 10.88
N ARG A 318 -27.34 -11.90 10.04
CA ARG A 318 -27.39 -12.03 8.59
C ARG A 318 -26.03 -12.05 7.91
N GLU A 319 -24.95 -12.04 8.67
CA GLU A 319 -23.57 -12.02 8.16
C GLU A 319 -23.29 -10.83 7.23
N ILE A 320 -23.99 -9.71 7.42
CA ILE A 320 -23.77 -8.47 6.66
C ILE A 320 -22.68 -7.64 7.36
N MET A 321 -22.75 -7.57 8.68
CA MET A 321 -21.70 -7.01 9.54
C MET A 321 -21.18 -8.09 10.48
N GLU A 322 -19.94 -7.96 10.92
CA GLU A 322 -19.27 -8.96 11.76
C GLU A 322 -19.02 -8.47 13.18
N LEU A 323 -18.75 -9.40 14.09
CA LEU A 323 -18.14 -9.12 15.39
C LEU A 323 -16.63 -9.34 15.23
N PRO A 324 -15.79 -8.30 15.17
CA PRO A 324 -14.38 -8.44 14.80
C PRO A 324 -13.57 -9.39 15.69
N ASP A 325 -13.95 -9.50 16.96
CA ASP A 325 -13.36 -10.42 17.95
C ASP A 325 -14.29 -11.61 18.29
N GLY A 326 -15.37 -11.77 17.53
CA GLY A 326 -16.41 -12.77 17.75
C GLY A 326 -17.40 -12.46 18.89
N THR A 327 -17.24 -11.33 19.60
CA THR A 327 -18.02 -11.02 20.82
C THR A 327 -18.60 -9.61 20.83
N ASN A 328 -17.81 -8.61 20.44
CA ASN A 328 -18.13 -7.19 20.48
C ASN A 328 -18.41 -6.63 19.09
N PHE A 329 -19.30 -5.64 19.01
CA PHE A 329 -19.66 -4.94 17.79
C PHE A 329 -18.79 -3.73 17.52
N TYR A 330 -18.28 -3.07 18.57
CA TYR A 330 -17.54 -1.81 18.57
C TYR A 330 -18.33 -0.64 17.95
N PRO A 331 -19.43 -0.20 18.58
CA PRO A 331 -20.35 0.79 18.00
C PRO A 331 -19.70 2.16 17.72
N GLU A 332 -18.72 2.55 18.52
CA GLU A 332 -17.99 3.83 18.38
C GLU A 332 -16.79 3.76 17.42
N LYS A 333 -16.53 2.61 16.81
CA LYS A 333 -15.43 2.47 15.85
C LYS A 333 -15.78 3.19 14.54
N THR A 334 -14.86 4.00 14.02
CA THR A 334 -14.99 4.57 12.67
C THR A 334 -14.76 3.52 11.60
N LEU A 335 -15.33 3.74 10.41
CA LEU A 335 -15.17 2.84 9.27
C LEU A 335 -14.26 3.46 8.21
N SER A 336 -13.42 2.62 7.61
CA SER A 336 -12.70 2.94 6.38
C SER A 336 -13.59 2.72 5.16
N GLY A 337 -13.17 3.25 4.01
CA GLY A 337 -13.83 2.97 2.73
C GLY A 337 -13.87 1.48 2.41
N LEU A 338 -12.81 0.77 2.80
CA LEU A 338 -12.68 -0.67 2.64
C LEU A 338 -13.71 -1.43 3.49
N ASP A 339 -13.90 -1.02 4.75
CA ASP A 339 -14.92 -1.61 5.62
C ASP A 339 -16.32 -1.45 5.03
N LEU A 340 -16.66 -0.25 4.54
CA LEU A 340 -17.96 0.02 3.94
C LEU A 340 -18.21 -0.85 2.70
N MET A 341 -17.22 -0.95 1.80
CA MET A 341 -17.35 -1.76 0.59
C MET A 341 -17.54 -3.25 0.93
N GLY A 342 -16.78 -3.78 1.88
CA GLY A 342 -16.96 -5.16 2.35
C GLY A 342 -18.36 -5.43 2.90
N ILE A 343 -18.93 -4.48 3.64
CA ILE A 343 -20.31 -4.56 4.15
C ILE A 343 -21.32 -4.55 2.99
N LEU A 344 -21.17 -3.62 2.04
CA LEU A 344 -22.06 -3.50 0.88
C LEU A 344 -22.00 -4.73 -0.02
N ASP A 345 -20.84 -5.36 -0.19
CA ASP A 345 -20.71 -6.59 -0.96
C ASP A 345 -21.36 -7.79 -0.27
N ARG A 346 -21.22 -7.93 1.06
CA ARG A 346 -21.97 -8.96 1.81
C ARG A 346 -23.48 -8.76 1.72
N LEU A 347 -23.92 -7.50 1.81
CA LEU A 347 -25.32 -7.14 1.60
C LEU A 347 -25.79 -7.51 0.19
N ARG A 348 -25.01 -7.16 -0.84
CA ARG A 348 -25.28 -7.50 -2.24
C ARG A 348 -25.35 -9.00 -2.46
N LEU A 349 -24.40 -9.77 -1.90
CA LEU A 349 -24.36 -11.23 -1.99
C LEU A 349 -25.62 -11.86 -1.41
N ARG A 350 -26.08 -11.36 -0.26
CA ARG A 350 -27.28 -11.87 0.42
C ARG A 350 -28.57 -11.59 -0.36
N TYR A 351 -28.70 -10.40 -0.93
CA TYR A 351 -29.91 -9.96 -1.64
C TYR A 351 -29.76 -9.98 -3.16
N ARG A 352 -28.86 -10.80 -3.70
CA ARG A 352 -28.78 -11.04 -5.15
C ARG A 352 -30.16 -11.46 -5.65
N LYS A 353 -30.80 -10.59 -6.43
CA LYS A 353 -31.75 -11.00 -7.45
C LYS A 353 -30.99 -11.39 -8.70
#